data_AF-A0A1C0V6U7-F1
#
_entry.id   AF-A0A1C0V6U7-F1
#
_cell.length_a   1.000
_cell.length_b   1.000
_cell.length_c   1.000
_cell.angle_alpha   90.00
_cell.angle_beta   90.00
_cell.angle_gamma   90.00
#
_symmetry.space_group_name_H-M   'P 1'
#
loop_
_entity.id
_entity.type
_entity.pdbx_description
1 polymer ?
#
loop_
_entity_poly.entity_id
_entity_poly.type
_entity_poly.pdbx_seq_one_letter_code
_entity_poly.pdbx_strand_id
1 'polypeptide(L)'
;MICENVIYTQKTLAERYGISISALQKWYPYAGIVKPRKRGGYFDAATVEIADVFYVATKIRRLTYKEYLQQVIPAGGLDAYLQKVNGLTLYNFLTKHISDEEKNNPIVQSVIRRIERNEAYQQSGRDFAGVA
;
A
#
# COMPACT_ATOMS: atom_id res chain seq x y z
N MET A 1 -13.25 9.72 -12.53
CA MET A 1 -12.20 10.32 -11.68
C MET A 1 -12.78 10.51 -10.28
N ILE A 2 -12.61 9.53 -9.40
CA ILE A 2 -12.81 9.74 -7.96
C ILE A 2 -11.42 9.59 -7.37
N CYS A 3 -10.66 10.69 -7.44
CA CYS A 3 -9.71 10.96 -6.37
C CYS A 3 -10.59 11.00 -5.13
N GLU A 4 -10.43 10.05 -4.22
CA GLU A 4 -10.92 10.27 -2.87
C GLU A 4 -10.28 11.60 -2.45
N ASN A 5 -11.06 12.69 -2.43
CA ASN A 5 -10.64 14.04 -2.01
C ASN A 5 -10.41 14.06 -0.50
N VAL A 6 -9.81 12.99 0.02
CA VAL A 6 -9.55 12.77 1.42
C VAL A 6 -8.15 13.30 1.66
N ILE A 7 -8.13 14.42 2.36
CA ILE A 7 -6.91 15.06 2.78
C ILE A 7 -6.39 14.30 4.00
N TYR A 8 -5.26 13.60 3.84
CA TYR A 8 -4.66 12.82 4.92
C TYR A 8 -3.74 13.69 5.77
N THR A 9 -4.24 14.17 6.90
CA THR A 9 -3.41 14.65 8.01
C THR A 9 -2.83 13.47 8.78
N GLN A 10 -1.90 13.74 9.69
CA GLN A 10 -1.42 12.72 10.63
C GLN A 10 -2.54 12.09 11.48
N LYS A 11 -3.57 12.88 11.84
CA LYS A 11 -4.71 12.40 12.60
C LYS A 11 -5.59 11.48 11.75
N THR A 12 -6.02 11.96 10.59
CA THR A 12 -6.93 11.18 9.71
C THR A 12 -6.25 9.95 9.12
N LEU A 13 -4.93 9.99 8.91
CA LEU A 13 -4.17 8.82 8.50
C LEU A 13 -4.06 7.78 9.63
N ALA A 14 -3.88 8.21 10.88
CA ALA A 14 -3.86 7.29 12.02
C ALA A 14 -5.22 6.63 12.25
N GLU A 15 -6.31 7.41 12.10
CA GLU A 15 -7.69 6.94 12.15
C GLU A 15 -7.98 5.89 11.06
N ARG A 16 -7.52 6.13 9.82
CA ARG A 16 -7.64 5.16 8.71
C ARG A 16 -7.10 3.77 9.08
N TYR A 17 -5.98 3.73 9.81
CA TYR A 17 -5.33 2.48 10.20
C TYR A 17 -5.82 1.93 11.55
N GLY A 18 -6.71 2.64 12.25
CA GLY A 18 -7.17 2.26 13.59
C GLY A 18 -6.04 2.24 14.63
N ILE A 19 -5.05 3.13 14.49
CA ILE A 19 -3.89 3.20 15.39
C ILE A 19 -3.73 4.60 15.99
N SER A 20 -2.92 4.72 17.04
CA SER A 20 -2.55 6.03 17.58
C SER A 20 -1.58 6.76 16.65
N ILE A 21 -1.57 8.09 16.74
CA ILE A 21 -0.60 8.95 16.04
C ILE A 21 0.84 8.53 16.35
N SER A 22 1.13 8.17 17.60
CA SER A 22 2.45 7.71 18.05
C SER A 22 2.81 6.35 17.44
N ALA A 23 1.85 5.44 17.26
CA ALA A 23 2.07 4.18 16.56
C ALA A 23 2.34 4.41 15.06
N LEU A 24 1.59 5.32 14.42
CA LEU A 24 1.84 5.72 13.04
C LEU A 24 3.25 6.29 12.86
N GLN A 25 3.72 7.14 13.78
CA GLN A 25 5.09 7.68 13.72
C GLN A 25 6.17 6.60 13.80
N LYS A 26 5.91 5.49 14.48
CA LYS A 26 6.85 4.36 14.53
C LYS A 26 7.01 3.68 13.17
N TRP A 27 6.05 3.82 12.26
CA TRP A 27 6.15 3.24 10.91
C TRP A 27 7.11 4.01 10.02
N TYR A 28 7.25 5.32 10.23
CA TYR A 28 7.97 6.21 9.31
C TYR A 28 9.35 5.72 8.89
N PRO A 29 10.26 5.35 9.81
CA PRO A 29 11.59 4.89 9.41
C PRO A 29 11.59 3.54 8.69
N TYR A 30 10.57 2.69 8.86
CA TYR A 30 10.50 1.36 8.24
C TYR A 30 9.76 1.36 6.91
N ALA A 31 8.72 2.18 6.80
CA ALA A 31 7.92 2.33 5.59
C ALA A 31 8.53 3.31 4.59
N GLY A 32 9.48 4.16 5.02
CA GLY A 32 10.00 5.26 4.18
C GLY A 32 9.03 6.44 4.07
N ILE A 33 8.13 6.60 5.06
CA ILE A 33 7.17 7.70 5.09
C ILE A 33 7.87 8.98 5.55
N VAL A 34 7.78 10.03 4.73
CA VAL A 34 8.28 11.36 5.08
C VAL A 34 7.15 12.17 5.71
N LYS A 35 7.40 12.70 6.91
CA LYS A 35 6.43 13.55 7.60
C LYS A 35 6.28 14.90 6.87
N PRO A 36 5.05 15.44 6.73
CA PRO A 36 4.83 16.79 6.23
C PRO A 36 5.57 17.83 7.07
N ARG A 37 6.30 18.75 6.41
CA ARG A 37 7.14 19.75 7.08
C ARG A 37 6.34 20.81 7.85
N LYS A 38 5.15 21.15 7.38
CA LYS A 38 4.27 22.15 8.00
C LYS A 38 3.39 21.49 9.08
N ARG A 39 3.18 22.20 10.19
CA ARG A 39 2.18 21.79 11.20
C ARG A 39 0.79 21.80 10.55
N GLY A 40 0.05 20.69 10.67
CA GLY A 40 -1.21 20.51 9.94
C GLY A 40 -1.04 20.16 8.45
N GLY A 41 0.19 19.88 8.00
CA GLY A 41 0.45 19.43 6.64
C GLY A 41 -0.16 18.06 6.35
N TYR A 42 -0.29 17.79 5.05
CA TYR A 42 -0.98 16.63 4.52
C TYR A 42 -0.01 15.68 3.84
N PHE A 43 -0.30 14.39 3.89
CA PHE A 43 0.39 13.36 3.13
C PHE A 43 -0.13 13.36 1.70
N ASP A 44 0.79 13.25 0.75
CA ASP A 44 0.44 13.06 -0.65
C ASP A 44 -0.03 11.62 -0.91
N ALA A 45 -0.60 11.40 -2.10
CA ALA A 45 -1.12 10.10 -2.50
C ALA A 45 -0.04 9.01 -2.45
N ALA A 46 1.18 9.32 -2.90
CA ALA A 46 2.30 8.38 -2.90
C ALA A 46 2.65 7.91 -1.47
N THR A 47 2.63 8.81 -0.49
CA THR A 47 2.90 8.45 0.91
C THR A 47 1.79 7.60 1.50
N VAL A 48 0.53 7.88 1.14
CA VAL A 48 -0.62 7.05 1.56
C VAL A 48 -0.54 5.66 0.94
N GLU A 49 -0.11 5.55 -0.32
CA GLU A 49 0.12 4.27 -0.98
C GLU A 49 1.21 3.46 -0.29
N ILE A 50 2.34 4.09 0.04
CA ILE A 50 3.42 3.47 0.82
C ILE A 50 2.90 2.97 2.17
N ALA A 51 2.13 3.79 2.88
CA ALA A 51 1.57 3.43 4.19
C ALA A 51 0.55 2.29 4.10
N ASP A 52 -0.27 2.24 3.05
CA ASP A 52 -1.21 1.16 2.81
C ASP A 52 -0.49 -0.16 2.47
N VAL A 53 0.57 -0.12 1.65
CA VAL A 53 1.39 -1.32 1.38
C VAL A 53 2.10 -1.81 2.64
N PHE A 54 2.62 -0.89 3.47
CA PHE A 54 3.22 -1.24 4.76
C PHE A 54 2.19 -1.85 5.73
N TYR A 55 0.96 -1.33 5.76
CA TYR A 55 -0.13 -1.94 6.52
C TYR A 55 -0.39 -3.37 6.06
N VAL A 56 -0.53 -3.59 4.75
CA VAL A 56 -0.76 -4.93 4.19
C VAL A 56 0.39 -5.87 4.56
N ALA A 57 1.64 -5.44 4.42
CA ALA A 57 2.79 -6.25 4.74
C ALA A 57 2.83 -6.68 6.22
N THR A 58 2.48 -5.78 7.13
CA THR A 58 2.65 -6.01 8.57
C THR A 58 1.42 -6.58 9.26
N LYS A 59 0.21 -6.24 8.80
CA LYS A 59 -1.06 -6.70 9.39
C LYS A 59 -1.64 -7.91 8.69
N ILE A 60 -1.54 -7.98 7.37
CA ILE A 60 -2.13 -9.06 6.58
C ILE A 60 -1.09 -10.16 6.31
N ARG A 61 0.06 -9.79 5.75
CA ARG A 61 1.16 -10.73 5.50
C ARG A 61 1.97 -11.08 6.77
N ARG A 62 1.73 -10.35 7.87
CA ARG A 62 2.29 -10.56 9.22
C ARG A 62 3.82 -10.48 9.29
N LEU A 63 4.43 -9.65 8.45
CA LEU A 63 5.85 -9.34 8.55
C LEU A 63 6.09 -8.39 9.73
N THR A 64 7.21 -8.58 10.42
CA THR A 64 7.74 -7.58 11.34
C THR A 64 8.25 -6.36 10.58
N TYR A 65 8.39 -5.22 11.27
CA TYR A 65 8.91 -3.99 10.65
C TYR A 65 10.35 -4.17 10.15
N LYS A 66 11.14 -5.01 10.84
CA LYS A 66 12.50 -5.34 10.43
C LYS A 66 12.51 -6.19 9.16
N GLU A 67 11.68 -7.23 9.09
CA GLU A 67 11.58 -8.07 7.88
C GLU A 67 11.11 -7.25 6.68
N TYR A 68 10.16 -6.33 6.85
CA TYR A 68 9.76 -5.43 5.78
C TYR A 68 10.96 -4.61 5.26
N LEU A 69 11.70 -3.96 6.16
CA LEU A 69 12.83 -3.13 5.77
C LEU A 69 13.98 -3.95 5.14
N GLN A 70 14.24 -5.16 5.63
CA GLN A 70 15.39 -5.98 5.22
C GLN A 70 15.11 -6.91 4.04
N GLN A 71 13.84 -7.24 3.77
CA GLN A 71 13.48 -8.24 2.76
C GLN A 71 12.55 -7.68 1.70
N VAL A 72 11.58 -6.85 2.07
CA VAL A 72 10.59 -6.33 1.13
C VAL A 72 11.14 -5.16 0.33
N ILE A 73 11.73 -4.17 1.02
CA ILE A 73 12.33 -3.01 0.34
C ILE A 73 13.45 -3.43 -0.64
N PRO A 74 14.42 -4.28 -0.26
CA PRO A 74 15.48 -4.69 -1.18
C PRO A 74 15.01 -5.58 -2.34
N ALA A 75 13.87 -6.27 -2.19
CA ALA A 75 13.25 -7.03 -3.27
C ALA A 75 12.57 -6.13 -4.32
N GLY A 76 12.43 -4.83 -4.07
CA GLY A 76 11.69 -3.91 -4.95
C GLY A 76 10.22 -3.72 -4.57
N GLY A 77 9.82 -4.11 -3.36
CA GLY A 77 8.46 -3.93 -2.85
C GLY A 77 7.73 -5.25 -2.56
N LEU A 78 6.51 -5.14 -2.03
CA LEU A 78 5.77 -6.29 -1.50
C LEU A 78 5.38 -7.30 -2.58
N ASP A 79 5.04 -6.84 -3.78
CA ASP A 79 4.72 -7.71 -4.90
C ASP A 79 5.93 -8.56 -5.32
N ALA A 80 7.07 -7.93 -5.60
CA ALA A 80 8.30 -8.63 -5.95
C ALA A 80 8.77 -9.58 -4.84
N TYR A 81 8.62 -9.19 -3.58
CA TYR A 81 8.88 -10.07 -2.43
C TYR A 81 7.98 -11.31 -2.47
N LEU A 82 6.66 -11.16 -2.62
CA LEU A 82 5.72 -12.29 -2.67
C LEU A 82 5.98 -13.20 -3.88
N GLN A 83 6.33 -12.63 -5.03
CA GLN A 83 6.73 -13.41 -6.20
C GLN A 83 7.96 -14.26 -5.89
N LYS A 84 8.98 -13.67 -5.24
CA LYS A 84 10.21 -14.38 -4.87
C LYS A 84 9.98 -15.49 -3.85
N VAL A 85 9.20 -15.23 -2.79
CA VAL A 85 9.07 -16.18 -1.67
C VAL A 85 7.93 -17.19 -1.83
N ASN A 86 6.90 -16.84 -2.60
CA ASN A 86 5.68 -17.65 -2.72
C ASN A 86 5.32 -17.97 -4.18
N GLY A 87 5.95 -17.35 -5.18
CA GLY A 87 5.53 -17.48 -6.58
C GLY A 87 4.17 -16.85 -6.87
N LEU A 88 3.73 -15.90 -6.03
CA LEU A 88 2.42 -15.26 -6.11
C LEU A 88 2.55 -13.76 -6.30
N THR A 89 1.67 -13.18 -7.12
CA THR A 89 1.49 -11.73 -7.18
C THR A 89 0.77 -11.22 -5.93
N LEU A 90 0.97 -9.95 -5.59
CA LEU A 90 0.26 -9.26 -4.53
C LEU A 90 -1.26 -9.28 -4.77
N TYR A 91 -1.70 -9.12 -6.02
CA TYR A 91 -3.12 -9.23 -6.36
C TYR A 91 -3.69 -10.61 -6.01
N ASN A 92 -3.03 -11.69 -6.43
CA ASN A 92 -3.47 -13.05 -6.12
C ASN A 92 -3.46 -13.31 -4.61
N PHE A 93 -2.41 -12.85 -3.91
CA PHE A 93 -2.34 -12.94 -2.45
C PHE A 93 -3.56 -12.29 -1.79
N LEU A 94 -3.87 -11.04 -2.15
CA LEU A 94 -4.97 -10.27 -1.55
C LEU A 94 -6.37 -10.73 -1.96
N THR A 95 -6.52 -11.40 -3.10
CA THR A 95 -7.84 -11.84 -3.58
C THR A 95 -8.15 -13.30 -3.27
N LYS A 96 -7.13 -14.16 -3.15
CA LYS A 96 -7.31 -15.62 -3.04
C LYS A 96 -6.73 -16.26 -1.78
N HIS A 97 -5.77 -15.61 -1.11
CA HIS A 97 -4.98 -16.24 -0.05
C HIS A 97 -5.11 -15.60 1.33
N ILE A 98 -6.07 -14.70 1.51
CA ILE A 98 -6.41 -14.06 2.79
C ILE A 98 -7.86 -14.38 3.16
N SER A 99 -8.21 -14.22 4.44
CA SER A 99 -9.59 -14.49 4.90
C SER A 99 -10.57 -13.48 4.31
N ASP A 100 -11.85 -13.82 4.25
CA ASP A 100 -12.86 -12.87 3.75
C ASP A 100 -13.00 -11.63 4.65
N GLU A 101 -12.73 -11.76 5.95
CA GLU A 101 -12.61 -10.62 6.86
C GLU A 101 -11.46 -9.69 6.45
N GLU A 102 -10.27 -10.24 6.17
CA GLU A 102 -9.12 -9.47 5.70
C GLU A 102 -9.39 -8.84 4.32
N LYS A 103 -10.10 -9.53 3.42
CA LYS A 103 -10.53 -8.96 2.12
C LYS A 103 -11.45 -7.77 2.29
N ASN A 104 -12.36 -7.80 3.27
CA ASN A 104 -13.30 -6.72 3.53
C ASN A 104 -12.65 -5.49 4.19
N ASN A 105 -11.38 -5.57 4.55
CA ASN A 105 -10.64 -4.44 5.08
C ASN A 105 -10.53 -3.30 4.02
N PRO A 106 -10.93 -2.06 4.35
CA PRO A 106 -10.91 -0.95 3.41
C PRO A 106 -9.53 -0.64 2.81
N ILE A 107 -8.44 -0.88 3.56
CA ILE A 107 -7.07 -0.65 3.10
C ILE A 107 -6.69 -1.71 2.07
N VAL A 108 -7.03 -2.98 2.31
CA VAL A 108 -6.81 -4.08 1.36
C VAL A 108 -7.56 -3.80 0.06
N GLN A 109 -8.83 -3.42 0.15
CA GLN A 109 -9.63 -3.03 -1.01
C GLN A 109 -9.02 -1.84 -1.76
N SER A 110 -8.49 -0.85 -1.04
CA SER A 110 -7.81 0.30 -1.66
C SER A 110 -6.56 -0.12 -2.43
N VAL A 111 -5.76 -1.05 -1.90
CA VAL A 111 -4.58 -1.60 -2.58
C VAL A 111 -4.98 -2.41 -3.82
N ILE A 112 -5.99 -3.29 -3.71
CA ILE A 112 -6.50 -4.08 -4.85
C ILE A 112 -6.93 -3.15 -6.00
N ARG A 113 -7.75 -2.13 -5.72
CA ARG A 113 -8.22 -1.17 -6.73
C ARG A 113 -7.09 -0.42 -7.42
N ARG A 114 -5.98 -0.13 -6.72
CA ARG A 114 -4.82 0.53 -7.34
C ARG A 114 -4.08 -0.40 -8.29
N ILE A 115 -3.94 -1.67 -7.90
CA ILE A 115 -3.33 -2.68 -8.77
C ILE A 115 -4.16 -2.83 -10.05
N GLU A 116 -5.48 -3.01 -9.91
CA GLU A 116 -6.41 -3.13 -11.05
C GLU A 116 -6.35 -1.91 -11.98
N ARG A 117 -6.30 -0.69 -11.42
CA ARG A 117 -6.16 0.53 -12.22
C ARG A 117 -4.85 0.57 -12.98
N ASN A 118 -3.73 0.25 -12.32
CA ASN A 118 -2.43 0.25 -12.97
C ASN A 118 -2.38 -0.75 -14.12
N GLU A 119 -2.96 -1.95 -13.94
CA GLU A 119 -3.07 -2.95 -15.01
C GLU A 119 -3.92 -2.46 -16.18
N ALA A 120 -5.08 -1.84 -15.91
CA ALA A 120 -5.95 -1.27 -16.94
C ALA A 120 -5.28 -0.12 -17.71
N TYR A 121 -4.50 0.73 -17.03
CA TYR A 121 -3.70 1.78 -17.68
C TYR A 121 -2.60 1.19 -18.58
N GLN A 122 -1.94 0.12 -18.15
CA GLN A 122 -0.92 -0.56 -18.95
C GLN A 122 -1.51 -1.28 -20.17
N GLN A 123 -2.70 -1.88 -20.05
CA GLN A 123 -3.41 -2.48 -21.18
C GLN A 123 -3.85 -1.42 -22.19
N SER A 124 -4.53 -0.37 -21.74
CA SER A 124 -4.95 0.71 -22.65
C SER A 124 -3.75 1.39 -23.35
N GLY A 125 -2.65 1.66 -22.64
CA GLY A 125 -1.44 2.20 -23.25
C GLY A 125 -0.81 1.29 -24.32
N ARG A 126 -0.89 -0.04 -24.15
CA ARG A 126 -0.45 -1.01 -25.17
C ARG A 126 -1.40 -1.05 -26.37
N ASP A 127 -2.70 -0.98 -26.13
CA ASP A 127 -3.70 -0.97 -27.20
C ASP A 127 -3.57 0.29 -28.07
N PHE A 128 -3.18 1.45 -27.51
CA PHE A 128 -2.89 2.65 -28.30
C PHE A 128 -1.56 2.56 -29.07
N ALA A 129 -0.55 1.85 -28.55
CA ALA A 129 0.75 1.69 -29.21
C ALA A 129 0.74 0.62 -30.32
N GLY A 130 -0.25 -0.27 -30.35
CA GLY A 130 -0.43 -1.30 -31.38
C GLY A 130 -1.29 -0.90 -32.59
N VAL A 131 -1.76 0.35 -32.65
CA VAL A 131 -2.66 0.87 -33.72
C VAL A 131 -1.96 1.94 -34.57
N ALA A 132 -0.63 1.97 -34.58
CA ALA A 132 0.18 2.91 -35.38
C ALA A 132 0.98 2.21 -36.48
#